data_AF-A0A3L7QK14-F1
#
_entry.id   AF-A0A3L7QK14-F1
#
_cell.length_a   1.000
_cell.length_b   1.000
_cell.length_c   1.000
_cell.angle_alpha   90.00
_cell.angle_beta   90.00
_cell.angle_gamma   90.00
#
_symmetry.space_group_name_H-M   'P 1'
#
loop_
_entity.id
_entity.type
_entity.pdbx_description
1 polymer ?
#
loop_
_entity_poly.entity_id
_entity_poly.type
_entity_poly.pdbx_seq_one_letter_code
_entity_poly.pdbx_strand_id
1 'polypeptide(L)'
;MPRSCFLFLFSFLCCNPLSAQQIKSPEGFMLKLSEEQATKFAGLALKNIHREYPNKPGNVLEGPKDILSPKQLYPAFHGCYDWHSSVHGHWMLVKILKEFPQLKEAEEIRKALAKNITKENLLAEAAFFLKPESKSFERPYGWSWFLKLTLELRSWEDPLGKELEQHLKPLEEIIVGRYISYFPKQTYPIRSGVHSNTAFGLTYALDYSRQMEN
;
A
#
# COMPACT_ATOMS: atom_id res chain seq x y z
N MET A 1 25.92 64.93 23.11
CA MET A 1 26.02 63.95 24.21
C MET A 1 25.13 62.75 23.86
N PRO A 2 25.68 61.53 23.84
CA PRO A 2 25.00 60.35 23.33
C PRO A 2 24.09 59.74 24.40
N ARG A 3 22.96 59.14 24.01
CA ARG A 3 22.19 58.24 24.88
C ARG A 3 22.14 56.87 24.24
N SER A 4 22.59 55.91 25.05
CA SER A 4 23.05 54.58 24.68
C SER A 4 21.97 53.67 24.11
N CYS A 5 22.39 52.84 23.16
CA CYS A 5 21.76 51.57 22.82
C CYS A 5 21.63 50.69 24.07
N PHE A 6 20.42 50.21 24.37
CA PHE A 6 20.22 49.05 25.22
C PHE A 6 20.01 47.82 24.33
N LEU A 7 21.09 47.07 24.13
CA LEU A 7 21.05 45.71 23.60
C LEU A 7 20.46 44.79 24.68
N PHE A 8 19.29 44.23 24.41
CA PHE A 8 18.79 43.08 25.17
C PHE A 8 19.61 41.84 24.76
N LEU A 9 20.59 41.48 25.58
CA LEU A 9 21.21 40.16 25.55
C LEU A 9 20.20 39.14 26.07
N PHE A 10 19.55 38.40 25.17
CA PHE A 10 18.85 37.18 25.55
C PHE A 10 19.90 36.09 25.83
N SER A 11 20.02 35.76 27.12
CA SER A 11 20.75 34.62 27.65
C SER A 11 20.25 33.32 26.99
N PHE A 12 21.11 32.68 26.21
CA PHE A 12 20.95 31.29 25.78
C PHE A 12 21.19 30.39 27.00
N LEU A 13 20.12 30.11 27.74
CA LEU A 13 20.10 29.07 28.76
C LEU A 13 19.97 27.70 28.08
N CYS A 14 20.98 26.88 28.34
CA CYS A 14 21.21 25.53 27.84
C CYS A 14 19.94 24.65 27.80
N CYS A 15 19.38 24.45 26.61
CA CYS A 15 18.72 23.19 26.30
C CYS A 15 19.82 22.16 26.04
N ASN A 16 20.13 21.31 27.03
CA ASN A 16 20.77 20.03 26.72
C ASN A 16 19.87 19.34 25.70
N PRO A 17 20.33 19.03 24.47
CA PRO A 17 19.60 18.08 23.66
C PRO A 17 19.59 16.79 24.47
N LEU A 18 18.40 16.31 24.83
CA LEU A 18 18.24 14.89 25.07
C LEU A 18 18.76 14.25 23.79
N SER A 19 20.00 13.77 23.82
CA SER A 19 20.56 12.95 22.76
C SER A 19 19.53 11.86 22.56
N ALA A 20 18.83 11.86 21.43
CA ALA A 20 18.16 10.68 20.96
C ALA A 20 19.23 9.59 21.02
N GLN A 21 19.14 8.70 22.00
CA GLN A 21 20.01 7.54 22.03
C GLN A 21 19.80 6.91 20.66
N GLN A 22 20.87 6.87 19.86
CA GLN A 22 20.93 6.03 18.69
C GLN A 22 20.56 4.63 19.20
N ILE A 23 19.33 4.21 18.94
CA ILE A 23 18.98 2.81 18.99
C ILE A 23 19.80 2.21 17.86
N LYS A 24 21.03 1.79 18.19
CA LYS A 24 21.82 0.96 17.31
C LYS A 24 21.00 -0.31 17.13
N SER A 25 20.41 -0.46 15.96
CA SER A 25 19.91 -1.76 15.53
C SER A 25 21.08 -2.73 15.71
N PRO A 26 20.93 -3.84 16.44
CA PRO A 26 22.01 -4.80 16.56
C PRO A 26 22.49 -5.18 15.15
N GLU A 27 23.76 -4.92 14.86
CA GLU A 27 24.38 -5.28 13.59
C GLU A 27 24.13 -6.77 13.36
N GLY A 28 23.43 -7.10 12.27
CA GLY A 28 23.20 -8.49 11.86
C GLY A 28 21.87 -9.12 12.25
N PHE A 29 20.91 -8.42 12.89
CA PHE A 29 19.57 -8.97 13.08
C PHE A 29 18.71 -8.80 11.82
N MET A 30 19.10 -9.47 10.73
CA MET A 30 18.23 -9.62 9.57
C MET A 30 17.20 -10.70 9.91
N LEU A 31 16.00 -10.28 10.32
CA LEU A 31 14.85 -11.16 10.46
C LEU A 31 14.59 -11.82 9.09
N LYS A 32 14.96 -13.09 8.96
CA LYS A 32 14.61 -13.91 7.79
C LYS A 32 13.31 -14.64 8.10
N LEU A 33 12.40 -14.64 7.12
CA LEU A 33 11.18 -15.43 7.21
C LEU A 33 11.57 -16.92 7.18
N SER A 34 11.02 -17.75 8.07
CA SER A 34 11.15 -19.20 7.98
C SER A 34 10.06 -19.78 7.08
N GLU A 35 10.28 -20.98 6.54
CA GLU A 35 9.25 -21.69 5.77
C GLU A 35 7.97 -21.93 6.59
N GLU A 36 8.10 -22.28 7.88
CA GLU A 36 6.96 -22.44 8.79
C GLU A 36 6.17 -21.13 8.96
N GLN A 37 6.86 -19.99 9.06
CA GLN A 37 6.21 -18.68 9.12
C GLN A 37 5.55 -18.33 7.77
N ALA A 38 6.21 -18.65 6.65
CA ALA A 38 5.64 -18.46 5.31
C ALA A 38 4.35 -19.25 5.13
N THR A 39 4.30 -20.54 5.52
CA THR A 39 3.07 -21.34 5.52
C THR A 39 1.98 -20.71 6.40
N LYS A 40 2.31 -20.25 7.61
CA LYS A 40 1.34 -19.58 8.50
C LYS A 40 0.76 -18.31 7.86
N PHE A 41 1.60 -17.47 7.28
CA PHE A 41 1.16 -16.23 6.63
C PHE A 41 0.38 -16.49 5.34
N ALA A 42 0.80 -17.46 4.52
CA ALA A 42 0.07 -17.89 3.35
C ALA A 42 -1.34 -18.37 3.73
N GLY A 43 -1.45 -19.21 4.76
CA GLY A 43 -2.75 -19.68 5.26
C GLY A 43 -3.67 -18.54 5.75
N LEU A 44 -3.11 -17.51 6.39
CA LEU A 44 -3.90 -16.33 6.80
C LEU A 44 -4.43 -15.53 5.61
N ALA A 45 -3.61 -15.32 4.56
CA ALA A 45 -4.07 -14.63 3.36
C ALA A 45 -5.08 -15.47 2.57
N LEU A 46 -4.79 -16.74 2.32
CA LEU A 46 -5.66 -17.66 1.58
C LEU A 46 -7.04 -17.82 2.24
N LYS A 47 -7.10 -17.85 3.57
CA LYS A 47 -8.37 -17.89 4.32
C LYS A 47 -9.27 -16.69 4.02
N ASN A 48 -8.68 -15.53 3.70
CA ASN A 48 -9.44 -14.29 3.49
C ASN A 48 -9.60 -13.93 2.02
N ILE A 49 -8.70 -14.31 1.11
CA ILE A 49 -8.61 -13.79 -0.27
C ILE A 49 -9.92 -13.86 -1.11
N HIS A 50 -10.85 -14.75 -0.75
CA HIS A 50 -12.19 -14.86 -1.37
C HIS A 50 -13.36 -14.65 -0.39
N ARG A 51 -13.07 -14.23 0.84
CA ARG A 51 -14.04 -14.00 1.91
C ARG A 51 -14.60 -12.59 1.81
N GLU A 52 -15.87 -12.50 1.44
CA GLU A 52 -16.53 -11.22 1.21
C GLU A 52 -16.95 -10.48 2.49
N TYR A 53 -17.23 -11.17 3.60
CA TYR A 53 -17.74 -10.55 4.84
C TYR A 53 -17.03 -11.06 6.11
N PRO A 54 -16.88 -10.22 7.16
CA PRO A 54 -17.26 -8.80 7.23
C PRO A 54 -16.35 -7.91 6.36
N ASN A 55 -16.90 -6.81 5.83
CA ASN A 55 -16.17 -5.85 4.99
C ASN A 55 -16.64 -4.40 5.24
N LYS A 56 -15.70 -3.46 5.16
CA LYS A 56 -15.84 -2.01 5.28
C LYS A 56 -15.45 -1.40 3.93
N PRO A 57 -16.38 -1.30 2.97
CA PRO A 57 -16.06 -0.96 1.59
C PRO A 57 -15.61 0.50 1.40
N GLY A 58 -15.97 1.41 2.31
CA GLY A 58 -15.40 2.77 2.35
C GLY A 58 -15.74 3.67 1.15
N ASN A 59 -16.64 3.26 0.26
CA ASN A 59 -17.09 4.06 -0.87
C ASN A 59 -18.09 5.14 -0.44
N VAL A 60 -18.08 6.25 -1.18
CA VAL A 60 -19.17 7.22 -1.18
C VAL A 60 -20.30 6.68 -2.04
N LEU A 61 -21.54 6.84 -1.58
CA LEU A 61 -22.74 6.49 -2.35
C LEU A 61 -23.25 7.75 -3.04
N GLU A 62 -23.26 7.78 -4.37
CA GLU A 62 -23.89 8.86 -5.15
C GLU A 62 -25.41 8.69 -5.14
N GLY A 63 -25.88 7.45 -5.19
CA GLY A 63 -27.30 7.14 -5.08
C GLY A 63 -27.57 5.65 -4.83
N PRO A 64 -28.85 5.23 -4.86
CA PRO A 64 -29.26 3.86 -4.52
C PRO A 64 -28.58 2.77 -5.35
N LYS A 65 -28.14 3.07 -6.58
CA LYS A 65 -27.45 2.12 -7.47
C LYS A 65 -26.05 1.74 -6.98
N ASP A 66 -25.44 2.52 -6.08
CA ASP A 66 -24.11 2.22 -5.52
C ASP A 66 -24.18 1.29 -4.30
N ILE A 67 -25.38 0.89 -3.85
CA ILE A 67 -25.55 -0.10 -2.80
C ILE A 67 -25.27 -1.48 -3.41
N LEU A 68 -24.00 -1.83 -3.42
CA LEU A 68 -23.45 -3.04 -4.01
C LEU A 68 -22.72 -3.86 -2.96
N SER A 69 -22.58 -5.16 -3.20
CA SER A 69 -21.77 -6.03 -2.34
C SER A 69 -20.28 -5.68 -2.48
N PRO A 70 -19.42 -6.01 -1.49
CA PRO A 70 -17.98 -5.77 -1.59
C PRO A 70 -17.36 -6.40 -2.83
N LYS A 71 -17.79 -7.61 -3.22
CA LYS A 71 -17.30 -8.27 -4.44
C LYS A 71 -17.77 -7.59 -5.72
N GLN A 72 -18.94 -6.96 -5.72
CA GLN A 72 -19.41 -6.16 -6.86
C GLN A 72 -18.65 -4.82 -6.98
N LEU A 73 -18.27 -4.21 -5.85
CA LEU A 73 -17.48 -2.98 -5.83
C LEU A 73 -16.01 -3.23 -6.19
N TYR A 74 -15.42 -4.27 -5.60
CA TYR A 74 -13.98 -4.54 -5.62
C TYR A 74 -13.71 -6.01 -5.97
N PRO A 75 -14.00 -6.44 -7.21
CA PRO A 75 -13.97 -7.85 -7.57
C PRO A 75 -12.57 -8.48 -7.43
N ALA A 76 -11.49 -7.73 -7.58
CA ALA A 76 -10.13 -8.23 -7.35
C ALA A 76 -9.75 -8.22 -5.87
N PHE A 77 -10.21 -7.23 -5.11
CA PHE A 77 -9.71 -6.93 -3.76
C PHE A 77 -10.81 -6.88 -2.68
N HIS A 78 -11.79 -7.80 -2.74
CA HIS A 78 -12.86 -7.92 -1.75
C HIS A 78 -12.51 -8.78 -0.54
N GLY A 79 -11.45 -9.60 -0.64
CA GLY A 79 -11.14 -10.70 0.27
C GLY A 79 -10.50 -10.32 1.61
N CYS A 80 -10.97 -9.27 2.28
CA CYS A 80 -10.50 -8.84 3.60
C CYS A 80 -11.54 -7.90 4.22
N TYR A 81 -11.24 -7.39 5.43
CA TYR A 81 -12.07 -6.37 6.07
C TYR A 81 -12.16 -5.07 5.27
N ASP A 82 -11.13 -4.68 4.53
CA ASP A 82 -11.15 -3.53 3.62
C ASP A 82 -10.24 -3.79 2.40
N TRP A 83 -10.35 -2.90 1.41
CA TRP A 83 -9.70 -3.03 0.11
C TRP A 83 -8.19 -3.14 0.22
N HIS A 84 -7.54 -2.22 0.96
CA HIS A 84 -6.09 -2.24 1.08
C HIS A 84 -5.56 -3.44 1.87
N SER A 85 -6.31 -3.96 2.86
CA SER A 85 -5.93 -5.20 3.53
C SER A 85 -5.96 -6.37 2.56
N SER A 86 -6.91 -6.39 1.62
CA SER A 86 -6.94 -7.41 0.56
C SER A 86 -5.72 -7.26 -0.35
N VAL A 87 -5.42 -6.05 -0.83
CA VAL A 87 -4.22 -5.79 -1.66
C VAL A 87 -2.93 -6.20 -0.94
N HIS A 88 -2.80 -5.87 0.35
CA HIS A 88 -1.67 -6.29 1.18
C HIS A 88 -1.57 -7.82 1.28
N GLY A 89 -2.69 -8.52 1.45
CA GLY A 89 -2.74 -9.99 1.43
C GLY A 89 -2.25 -10.57 0.09
N HIS A 90 -2.65 -9.98 -1.04
CA HIS A 90 -2.15 -10.40 -2.37
C HIS A 90 -0.65 -10.16 -2.50
N TRP A 91 -0.15 -8.99 -2.06
CA TRP A 91 1.28 -8.70 -2.07
C TRP A 91 2.07 -9.72 -1.24
N MET A 92 1.58 -10.03 -0.03
CA MET A 92 2.23 -10.99 0.86
C MET A 92 2.32 -12.39 0.20
N LEU A 93 1.27 -12.81 -0.50
CA LEU A 93 1.25 -14.07 -1.24
C LEU A 93 2.27 -14.10 -2.39
N VAL A 94 2.37 -13.03 -3.18
CA VAL A 94 3.40 -12.90 -4.23
C VAL A 94 4.80 -12.92 -3.61
N LYS A 95 5.00 -12.20 -2.50
CA LYS A 95 6.27 -12.17 -1.77
C LYS A 95 6.69 -13.57 -1.29
N ILE A 96 5.75 -14.32 -0.73
CA ILE A 96 5.97 -15.70 -0.28
C ILE A 96 6.32 -16.62 -1.45
N LEU A 97 5.62 -16.53 -2.59
CA LEU A 97 5.94 -17.33 -3.78
C LEU A 97 7.36 -17.07 -4.32
N LYS A 98 7.83 -15.83 -4.23
CA LYS A 98 9.19 -15.45 -4.65
C LYS A 98 10.26 -15.99 -3.72
N GLU A 99 10.02 -15.95 -2.41
CA GLU A 99 11.02 -16.34 -1.41
C GLU A 99 11.00 -17.86 -1.15
N PHE A 100 9.84 -18.50 -1.28
CA PHE A 100 9.61 -19.93 -1.06
C PHE A 100 8.89 -20.57 -2.26
N PRO A 101 9.53 -20.67 -3.43
CA PRO A 101 8.87 -21.18 -4.65
C PRO A 101 8.42 -22.65 -4.54
N GLN A 102 9.00 -23.41 -3.62
CA GLN A 102 8.68 -24.83 -3.36
C GLN A 102 7.75 -25.05 -2.16
N LEU A 103 7.16 -23.97 -1.63
CA LEU A 103 6.22 -24.06 -0.52
C LEU A 103 5.03 -24.97 -0.91
N LYS A 104 4.57 -25.81 0.02
CA LYS A 104 3.44 -26.72 -0.23
C LYS A 104 2.19 -26.01 -0.75
N GLU A 105 1.93 -24.79 -0.27
CA GLU A 105 0.79 -23.97 -0.66
C GLU A 105 0.98 -23.26 -2.03
N ALA A 106 2.14 -23.34 -2.68
CA ALA A 106 2.47 -22.52 -3.85
C ALA A 106 1.42 -22.59 -4.98
N GLU A 107 0.96 -23.79 -5.32
CA GLU A 107 -0.07 -23.99 -6.35
C GLU A 107 -1.45 -23.42 -5.94
N GLU A 108 -1.79 -23.48 -4.65
CA GLU A 108 -3.02 -22.87 -4.14
C GLU A 108 -2.93 -21.34 -4.22
N ILE A 109 -1.78 -20.77 -3.85
CA ILE A 109 -1.52 -19.33 -3.93
C ILE A 109 -1.64 -18.85 -5.38
N ARG A 110 -1.00 -19.54 -6.33
CA ARG A 110 -1.06 -19.21 -7.76
C ARG A 110 -2.50 -19.18 -8.28
N LYS A 111 -3.29 -20.22 -7.96
CA LYS A 111 -4.71 -20.29 -8.35
C LYS A 111 -5.54 -19.16 -7.75
N ALA A 112 -5.31 -18.85 -6.47
CA ALA A 112 -6.04 -17.80 -5.78
C ALA A 112 -5.73 -16.41 -6.38
N LEU A 113 -4.45 -16.11 -6.65
CA LEU A 113 -4.02 -14.88 -7.31
C LEU A 113 -4.61 -14.77 -8.73
N ALA A 114 -4.51 -15.81 -9.54
CA ALA A 114 -5.04 -15.83 -10.91
C ALA A 114 -6.56 -15.66 -10.97
N LYS A 115 -7.29 -16.14 -9.96
CA LYS A 115 -8.74 -15.98 -9.86
C LYS A 115 -9.18 -14.56 -9.52
N ASN A 116 -8.41 -13.84 -8.71
CA ASN A 116 -8.74 -12.47 -8.31
C ASN A 116 -8.18 -11.42 -9.29
N ILE A 117 -6.93 -11.57 -9.72
CA ILE A 117 -6.23 -10.60 -10.58
C ILE A 117 -6.45 -10.98 -12.05
N THR A 118 -7.67 -10.79 -12.52
CA THR A 118 -8.03 -10.92 -13.94
C THR A 118 -8.14 -9.55 -14.59
N LYS A 119 -8.02 -9.51 -15.93
CA LYS A 119 -8.26 -8.29 -16.70
C LYS A 119 -9.63 -7.68 -16.40
N GLU A 120 -10.68 -8.50 -16.35
CA GLU A 120 -12.06 -8.05 -16.14
C GLU A 120 -12.24 -7.44 -14.74
N ASN A 121 -11.68 -8.10 -13.71
CA ASN A 121 -11.77 -7.60 -12.34
C ASN A 121 -11.02 -6.27 -12.20
N LEU A 122 -9.80 -6.16 -12.74
CA LEU A 122 -9.01 -4.94 -12.64
C LEU A 122 -9.58 -3.78 -13.46
N LEU A 123 -10.26 -4.05 -14.57
CA LEU A 123 -11.02 -3.03 -15.29
C LEU A 123 -12.20 -2.51 -14.47
N ALA A 124 -12.88 -3.37 -13.71
CA ALA A 124 -13.95 -2.94 -12.81
C ALA A 124 -13.41 -2.11 -11.63
N GLU A 125 -12.27 -2.51 -11.04
CA GLU A 125 -11.57 -1.71 -10.02
C GLU A 125 -11.19 -0.33 -10.58
N ALA A 126 -10.58 -0.29 -11.77
CA ALA A 126 -10.23 0.96 -12.45
C ALA A 126 -11.46 1.84 -12.72
N ALA A 127 -12.57 1.25 -13.17
CA ALA A 127 -13.83 1.97 -13.38
C ALA A 127 -14.36 2.62 -12.09
N PHE A 128 -14.27 1.91 -10.96
CA PHE A 128 -14.60 2.48 -9.65
C PHE A 128 -13.68 3.66 -9.30
N PHE A 129 -12.36 3.51 -9.49
CA PHE A 129 -11.37 4.58 -9.23
C PHE A 129 -11.50 5.78 -10.19
N LEU A 130 -12.19 5.65 -11.32
CA LEU A 130 -12.48 6.78 -12.21
C LEU A 130 -13.71 7.60 -11.79
N LYS A 131 -14.58 7.07 -10.91
CA LYS A 131 -15.74 7.81 -10.42
C LYS A 131 -15.31 9.13 -9.74
N PRO A 132 -15.98 10.27 -9.99
CA PRO A 132 -15.64 11.54 -9.35
C PRO A 132 -15.60 11.49 -7.82
N GLU A 133 -16.53 10.74 -7.22
CA GLU A 133 -16.67 10.60 -5.77
C GLU A 133 -15.62 9.68 -5.12
N SER A 134 -14.87 8.90 -5.91
CA SER A 134 -13.85 7.97 -5.39
C SER A 134 -12.44 8.57 -5.35
N LYS A 135 -12.27 9.87 -5.65
CA LYS A 135 -10.94 10.54 -5.71
C LYS A 135 -10.11 10.42 -4.43
N SER A 136 -10.76 10.39 -3.26
CA SER A 136 -10.10 10.25 -1.96
C SER A 136 -10.03 8.80 -1.46
N PHE A 137 -10.70 7.87 -2.14
CA PHE A 137 -10.72 6.47 -1.75
C PHE A 137 -9.29 5.92 -1.66
N GLU A 138 -8.98 5.27 -0.53
CA GLU A 138 -7.71 4.60 -0.25
C GLU A 138 -6.46 5.50 -0.20
N ARG A 139 -6.66 6.83 -0.09
CA ARG A 139 -5.57 7.81 -0.05
C ARG A 139 -4.87 7.87 1.31
N PRO A 140 -3.52 7.86 1.37
CA PRO A 140 -2.58 7.30 0.39
C PRO A 140 -2.27 5.81 0.68
N TYR A 141 -2.85 5.23 1.73
CA TYR A 141 -2.44 3.93 2.26
C TYR A 141 -2.69 2.78 1.29
N GLY A 142 -3.92 2.62 0.80
CA GLY A 142 -4.20 1.58 -0.19
C GLY A 142 -3.49 1.83 -1.51
N TRP A 143 -3.32 3.10 -1.90
CA TRP A 143 -2.50 3.42 -3.08
C TRP A 143 -1.06 2.89 -2.93
N SER A 144 -0.47 3.04 -1.74
CA SER A 144 0.88 2.56 -1.44
C SER A 144 0.97 1.04 -1.53
N TRP A 145 0.00 0.33 -0.96
CA TRP A 145 -0.04 -1.13 -1.02
C TRP A 145 -0.23 -1.65 -2.46
N PHE A 146 -1.03 -0.95 -3.26
CA PHE A 146 -1.21 -1.30 -4.66
C PHE A 146 0.09 -1.13 -5.48
N LEU A 147 0.79 0.00 -5.29
CA LEU A 147 2.11 0.18 -5.92
C LEU A 147 3.11 -0.88 -5.43
N LYS A 148 3.06 -1.27 -4.15
CA LYS A 148 3.91 -2.34 -3.63
C LYS A 148 3.64 -3.69 -4.29
N LEU A 149 2.37 -4.07 -4.41
CA LEU A 149 1.96 -5.29 -5.12
C LEU A 149 2.47 -5.28 -6.56
N THR A 150 2.31 -4.14 -7.24
CA THR A 150 2.73 -3.98 -8.63
C THR A 150 4.24 -4.16 -8.80
N LEU A 151 5.06 -3.55 -7.94
CA LEU A 151 6.51 -3.77 -7.95
C LEU A 151 6.90 -5.21 -7.62
N GLU A 152 6.19 -5.85 -6.70
CA GLU A 152 6.48 -7.23 -6.32
C GLU A 152 6.25 -8.20 -7.49
N LEU A 153 5.15 -8.02 -8.23
CA LEU A 153 4.85 -8.77 -9.45
C LEU A 153 5.84 -8.45 -10.59
N ARG A 154 6.16 -7.17 -10.79
CA ARG A 154 7.10 -6.74 -11.85
C ARG A 154 8.50 -7.32 -11.67
N SER A 155 8.96 -7.42 -10.43
CA SER A 155 10.25 -8.03 -10.08
C SER A 155 10.17 -9.55 -9.88
N TRP A 156 9.03 -10.18 -10.14
CA TRP A 156 8.88 -11.63 -10.10
C TRP A 156 9.15 -12.22 -11.49
N GLU A 157 10.26 -12.96 -11.62
CA GLU A 157 10.64 -13.65 -12.86
C GLU A 157 9.81 -14.92 -13.08
N ASP A 158 8.50 -14.75 -13.28
CA ASP A 158 7.54 -15.84 -13.45
C ASP A 158 6.49 -15.50 -14.52
N PRO A 159 6.08 -16.45 -15.38
CA PRO A 159 5.05 -16.19 -16.39
C PRO A 159 3.74 -15.67 -15.79
N LEU A 160 3.29 -16.22 -14.67
CA LEU A 160 2.09 -15.75 -13.97
C LEU A 160 2.32 -14.32 -13.45
N GLY A 161 3.49 -14.06 -12.85
CA GLY A 161 3.84 -12.71 -12.37
C GLY A 161 3.72 -11.64 -13.45
N LYS A 162 4.22 -11.94 -14.66
CA LYS A 162 4.13 -11.05 -15.83
C LYS A 162 2.68 -10.85 -16.31
N GLU A 163 1.89 -11.91 -16.33
CA GLU A 163 0.47 -11.83 -16.71
C GLU A 163 -0.32 -10.96 -15.72
N LEU A 164 -0.17 -11.22 -14.42
CA LEU A 164 -0.88 -10.47 -13.39
C LEU A 164 -0.46 -9.00 -13.36
N GLU A 165 0.83 -8.69 -13.56
CA GLU A 165 1.33 -7.32 -13.70
C GLU A 165 0.63 -6.56 -14.83
N GLN A 166 0.44 -7.20 -15.99
CA GLN A 166 -0.25 -6.58 -17.12
C GLN A 166 -1.71 -6.26 -16.80
N HIS A 167 -2.40 -7.11 -16.02
CA HIS A 167 -3.77 -6.84 -15.58
C HIS A 167 -3.85 -5.64 -14.61
N LEU A 168 -2.81 -5.35 -13.82
CA LEU A 168 -2.81 -4.22 -12.88
C LEU A 168 -2.69 -2.85 -13.57
N LYS A 169 -2.13 -2.78 -14.77
CA LYS A 169 -1.76 -1.52 -15.44
C LYS A 169 -2.86 -0.45 -15.50
N PRO A 170 -4.13 -0.76 -15.85
CA PRO A 170 -5.17 0.28 -15.92
C PRO A 170 -5.41 0.99 -14.58
N LEU A 171 -5.32 0.26 -13.47
CA LEU A 171 -5.47 0.83 -12.14
C LEU A 171 -4.18 1.49 -11.64
N GLU A 172 -3.01 0.95 -12.01
CA GLU A 172 -1.70 1.53 -11.75
C GLU A 172 -1.60 2.95 -12.29
N GLU A 173 -1.94 3.16 -13.56
CA GLU A 173 -1.91 4.49 -14.21
C GLU A 173 -2.79 5.52 -13.47
N ILE A 174 -3.98 5.11 -13.05
CA ILE A 174 -4.90 5.97 -12.28
C ILE A 174 -4.28 6.34 -10.93
N ILE A 175 -3.72 5.37 -10.21
CA ILE A 175 -3.12 5.59 -8.88
C ILE A 175 -1.88 6.47 -8.98
N VAL A 176 -1.01 6.26 -9.97
CA VAL A 176 0.15 7.14 -10.22
C VAL A 176 -0.31 8.57 -10.50
N GLY A 177 -1.31 8.75 -11.37
CA GLY A 177 -1.90 10.07 -11.64
C GLY A 177 -2.51 10.73 -10.37
N ARG A 178 -3.09 9.94 -9.48
CA ARG A 178 -3.61 10.41 -8.18
C ARG A 178 -2.48 10.90 -7.26
N TYR A 179 -1.35 10.21 -7.20
CA TYR A 179 -0.17 10.69 -6.46
C TYR A 179 0.29 12.06 -6.97
N ILE A 180 0.50 12.17 -8.27
CA ILE A 180 0.98 13.40 -8.94
C ILE A 180 0.02 14.57 -8.72
N SER A 181 -1.29 14.31 -8.78
CA SER A 181 -2.31 15.36 -8.64
C SER A 181 -2.68 15.71 -7.20
N TYR A 182 -2.50 14.80 -6.24
CA TYR A 182 -2.89 15.00 -4.85
C TYR A 182 -1.80 15.65 -4.00
N PHE A 183 -0.59 15.10 -3.98
CA PHE A 183 0.43 15.53 -3.03
C PHE A 183 0.85 17.00 -3.16
N PRO A 184 0.91 17.62 -4.36
CA PRO A 184 1.15 19.05 -4.48
C PRO A 184 0.09 19.94 -3.83
N LYS A 185 -1.13 19.41 -3.61
CA LYS A 185 -2.22 20.13 -2.91
C LYS A 185 -2.10 20.03 -1.40
N GLN A 186 -1.22 19.18 -0.88
CA GLN A 186 -1.10 18.93 0.55
C GLN A 186 -0.09 19.91 1.19
N THR A 187 -0.58 21.04 1.70
CA THR A 187 0.26 22.09 2.29
C THR A 187 1.09 21.62 3.50
N TYR A 188 0.55 20.72 4.31
CA TYR A 188 1.19 20.23 5.54
C TYR A 188 1.28 18.69 5.55
N PRO A 189 2.38 18.12 6.10
CA PRO A 189 2.48 16.68 6.25
C PRO A 189 1.55 16.16 7.36
N ILE A 190 0.91 15.03 7.11
CA ILE A 190 0.18 14.25 8.12
C ILE A 190 1.19 13.30 8.79
N ARG A 191 1.43 13.50 10.09
CA ARG A 191 2.48 12.81 10.87
C ARG A 191 1.94 11.78 11.87
N SER A 192 0.63 11.67 12.01
CA SER A 192 0.02 10.66 12.88
C SER A 192 0.31 9.24 12.37
N GLY A 193 0.37 8.27 13.28
CA GLY A 193 0.60 6.86 12.97
C GLY A 193 -0.62 6.13 12.38
N VAL A 194 -1.42 6.81 11.55
CA VAL A 194 -2.63 6.25 10.92
C VAL A 194 -2.48 6.22 9.39
N HIS A 195 -3.44 5.59 8.68
CA HIS A 195 -3.39 5.37 7.23
C HIS A 195 -3.11 6.64 6.39
N SER A 196 -3.52 7.83 6.85
CA SER A 196 -3.25 9.08 6.14
C SER A 196 -1.81 9.60 6.25
N ASN A 197 -0.90 8.88 6.90
CA ASN A 197 0.49 9.29 7.10
C ASN A 197 1.19 9.59 5.77
N THR A 198 1.74 10.81 5.66
CA THR A 198 2.38 11.31 4.44
C THR A 198 3.71 10.61 4.15
N ALA A 199 4.50 10.32 5.18
CA ALA A 199 5.79 9.68 5.01
C ALA A 199 5.64 8.22 4.53
N PHE A 200 4.64 7.50 5.03
CA PHE A 200 4.29 6.16 4.54
C PHE A 200 3.93 6.22 3.05
N GLY A 201 2.99 7.10 2.69
CA GLY A 201 2.52 7.26 1.32
C GLY A 201 3.63 7.55 0.31
N LEU A 202 4.52 8.50 0.65
CA LEU A 202 5.60 8.94 -0.24
C LEU A 202 6.78 7.97 -0.31
N THR A 203 7.10 7.26 0.77
CA THR A 203 8.21 6.27 0.75
C THR A 203 7.93 5.16 -0.26
N TYR A 204 6.71 4.61 -0.25
CA TYR A 204 6.33 3.56 -1.19
C TYR A 204 6.25 4.07 -2.64
N ALA A 205 5.75 5.29 -2.83
CA ALA A 205 5.75 5.92 -4.16
C ALA A 205 7.15 6.20 -4.70
N LEU A 206 8.11 6.55 -3.82
CA LEU A 206 9.50 6.77 -4.19
C LEU A 206 10.21 5.46 -4.60
N ASP A 207 9.98 4.37 -3.86
CA ASP A 207 10.47 3.05 -4.25
C ASP A 207 9.92 2.64 -5.61
N TYR A 208 8.63 2.92 -5.84
CA TYR A 208 7.98 2.69 -7.12
C TYR A 208 8.61 3.52 -8.25
N SER A 209 8.76 4.83 -8.07
CA SER A 209 9.25 5.72 -9.13
C SER A 209 10.68 5.37 -9.56
N ARG A 210 11.54 5.05 -8.59
CA ARG A 210 12.93 4.60 -8.84
C ARG A 210 13.02 3.34 -9.69
N GLN A 211 12.08 2.40 -9.53
CA GLN A 211 12.04 1.17 -10.33
C GLN A 211 11.44 1.39 -11.73
N MET A 212 10.69 2.47 -11.91
CA MET A 212 10.08 2.83 -13.19
C MET A 212 10.92 3.80 -14.02
N GLU A 213 12.03 4.29 -13.48
CA GLU A 213 12.81 5.39 -14.07
C GLU A 213 11.96 6.65 -14.33
N ASN A 214 10.90 6.83 -13.54
CA ASN A 214 9.94 7.94 -13.62
C ASN A 214 10.16 9.00 -12.52
#